data_AF-A0A9D2L3L5-F1
#
_entry.id   AF-A0A9D2L3L5-F1
#
_cell.length_a   1.000
_cell.length_b   1.000
_cell.length_c   1.000
_cell.angle_alpha   90.00
_cell.angle_beta   90.00
_cell.angle_gamma   90.00
#
_symmetry.space_group_name_H-M   'P 1'
#
loop_
_entity.id
_entity.type
_entity.pdbx_description
1 polymer ?
#
loop_
_entity_poly.entity_id
_entity_poly.type
_entity_poly.pdbx_seq_one_letter_code
_entity_poly.pdbx_strand_id
1 'polypeptide(L)'
;MELCLMRRAYYRVRHGQTLSSIARAFGVTARLLAAVNHLTEEPRTGQVLFIPPSGNLYRVQGGESRAMLCGSAERFEARNGTRCLYPGQEVII
;
A
#
# COMPACT_ATOMS: atom_id res chain seq x y z
N MET A 1 20.73 1.49 -9.83
CA MET A 1 19.38 0.99 -9.52
C MET A 1 18.38 1.83 -10.29
N GLU A 2 17.81 1.24 -11.34
CA GLU A 2 16.90 1.94 -12.24
C GLU A 2 15.50 1.97 -11.62
N LEU A 3 15.29 2.89 -10.68
CA LEU A 3 13.95 3.38 -10.35
C LEU A 3 13.54 4.32 -11.49
N CYS A 4 13.31 3.74 -12.66
CA CYS A 4 12.66 4.41 -13.77
C CYS A 4 11.22 4.67 -13.31
N LEU A 5 11.03 5.86 -12.73
CA LEU A 5 9.80 6.64 -12.83
C LEU A 5 9.28 6.42 -14.25
N MET A 6 8.24 5.60 -14.44
CA MET A 6 7.23 5.61 -15.50
C MET A 6 6.39 4.31 -15.50
N ARG A 7 5.08 4.46 -15.23
CA ARG A 7 3.97 3.74 -15.90
C ARG A 7 3.88 2.21 -15.85
N ARG A 8 4.61 1.51 -14.98
CA ARG A 8 4.32 0.08 -14.80
C ARG A 8 3.24 -0.11 -13.75
N ALA A 9 2.01 -0.23 -14.26
CA ALA A 9 0.90 -0.79 -13.51
C ALA A 9 1.18 -2.21 -12.99
N TYR A 10 2.25 -2.88 -13.45
CA TYR A 10 2.58 -4.24 -13.05
C TYR A 10 4.05 -4.40 -12.65
N TYR A 11 4.28 -5.11 -11.56
CA TYR A 11 5.60 -5.41 -11.01
C TYR A 11 5.78 -6.91 -10.84
N ARG A 12 6.94 -7.42 -11.27
CA ARG A 12 7.31 -8.82 -11.03
C ARG A 12 8.12 -8.93 -9.74
N VAL A 13 7.60 -9.70 -8.79
CA VAL A 13 8.21 -9.97 -7.49
C VAL A 13 9.57 -10.63 -7.67
N ARG A 14 10.59 -10.10 -7.01
CA ARG A 14 11.95 -10.63 -7.00
C ARG A 14 12.19 -11.49 -5.76
N HIS A 15 13.23 -12.32 -5.82
CA HIS A 15 13.61 -13.18 -4.72
C HIS A 15 13.87 -12.38 -3.44
N GLY A 16 13.34 -12.86 -2.31
CA GLY A 16 13.50 -12.25 -0.99
C GLY A 16 12.62 -11.02 -0.71
N GLN A 17 11.77 -10.59 -1.65
CA GLN A 17 10.85 -9.49 -1.40
C GLN A 17 9.57 -9.94 -0.70
N THR A 18 9.14 -9.14 0.26
CA THR A 18 7.82 -9.23 0.90
C THR A 18 6.88 -8.19 0.33
N LEU A 19 5.58 -8.39 0.52
CA LEU A 19 4.54 -7.42 0.16
C LEU A 19 4.83 -6.04 0.76
N SER A 20 5.25 -6.00 2.02
CA SER A 20 5.60 -4.77 2.73
C SER A 20 6.80 -4.05 2.09
N SER A 21 7.84 -4.79 1.70
CA SER A 21 9.01 -4.20 1.04
C SER A 21 8.68 -3.61 -0.33
N ILE A 22 7.82 -4.30 -1.09
CA ILE A 22 7.35 -3.86 -2.40
C ILE A 22 6.47 -2.63 -2.26
N ALA A 23 5.47 -2.67 -1.36
CA ALA A 23 4.56 -1.57 -1.14
C ALA A 23 5.30 -0.27 -0.79
N ARG A 24 6.28 -0.35 0.13
CA ARG A 24 7.13 0.79 0.49
C ARG A 24 7.95 1.31 -0.69
N ALA A 25 8.51 0.43 -1.51
CA ALA A 25 9.27 0.81 -2.70
C ALA A 25 8.42 1.57 -3.74
N PHE A 26 7.11 1.32 -3.76
CA PHE A 26 6.16 1.94 -4.69
C PHE A 26 5.29 3.04 -4.06
N GLY A 27 5.50 3.40 -2.78
CA GLY A 27 4.71 4.45 -2.13
C GLY A 27 3.22 4.10 -2.00
N VAL A 28 2.90 2.82 -1.80
CA VAL A 28 1.55 2.30 -1.55
C VAL A 28 1.53 1.53 -0.23
N THR A 29 0.36 1.25 0.32
CA THR A 29 0.28 0.43 1.54
C THR A 29 0.27 -1.06 1.17
N ALA A 30 0.86 -1.90 2.02
CA ALA A 30 0.81 -3.36 1.84
C ALA A 30 -0.64 -3.86 1.77
N ARG A 31 -1.54 -3.27 2.56
CA ARG A 31 -2.95 -3.65 2.59
C ARG A 31 -3.69 -3.31 1.30
N LEU A 32 -3.47 -2.10 0.75
CA LEU A 32 -4.02 -1.74 -0.56
C LEU A 32 -3.46 -2.66 -1.65
N LEU A 33 -2.13 -2.90 -1.63
CA LEU A 33 -1.46 -3.75 -2.60
C LEU A 33 -1.99 -5.19 -2.58
N ALA A 34 -2.23 -5.76 -1.39
CA ALA A 34 -2.88 -7.07 -1.27
C ALA A 34 -4.31 -7.05 -1.81
N ALA A 35 -5.10 -6.04 -1.43
CA ALA A 35 -6.51 -5.96 -1.79
C ALA A 35 -6.72 -5.91 -3.31
N VAL A 36 -5.98 -5.06 -4.02
CA VAL A 36 -6.10 -4.92 -5.49
C VAL A 36 -5.52 -6.11 -6.27
N ASN A 37 -4.72 -6.97 -5.61
CA ASN A 37 -4.17 -8.19 -6.19
C ASN A 37 -4.83 -9.47 -5.66
N HIS A 38 -5.90 -9.33 -4.85
CA HIS A 38 -6.60 -10.45 -4.22
C HIS A 38 -5.67 -11.42 -3.47
N LEU A 39 -4.64 -10.88 -2.81
CA LEU A 39 -3.69 -11.68 -2.04
C LEU A 39 -4.26 -12.02 -0.67
N THR A 40 -4.28 -13.30 -0.34
CA THR A 40 -4.53 -13.82 1.01
C THR A 40 -3.23 -14.15 1.75
N GLU A 41 -2.12 -14.25 1.02
CA GLU A 41 -0.78 -14.62 1.52
C GLU A 41 0.30 -13.73 0.88
N GLU A 42 1.54 -13.88 1.33
CA GLU A 42 2.69 -13.18 0.73
C GLU A 42 2.85 -13.54 -0.76
N PRO A 43 3.22 -12.57 -1.61
CA PRO A 43 3.39 -12.81 -3.03
C PRO A 43 4.61 -13.69 -3.27
N ARG A 44 4.48 -14.67 -4.16
CA ARG A 44 5.59 -15.58 -4.49
C ARG A 44 6.59 -14.90 -5.43
N THR A 45 7.85 -15.34 -5.36
CA THR A 45 8.88 -14.92 -6.33
C THR A 45 8.39 -15.20 -7.76
N GLY A 46 8.52 -14.21 -8.65
CA GLY A 46 8.09 -14.31 -10.04
C GLY A 46 6.61 -13.96 -10.29
N GLN A 47 5.79 -13.84 -9.24
CA GLN A 47 4.41 -13.37 -9.35
C GLN A 47 4.38 -11.93 -9.85
N VAL A 48 3.37 -11.62 -10.68
CA VAL A 48 3.15 -10.26 -11.19
C VAL A 48 2.03 -9.61 -10.38
N LEU A 49 2.31 -8.45 -9.81
CA LEU A 49 1.39 -7.66 -9.02
C LEU A 49 1.01 -6.40 -9.76
N PHE A 50 -0.28 -6.06 -9.78
CA PHE A 50 -0.76 -4.73 -10.11
C PHE A 50 -0.31 -3.73 -9.02
N ILE A 51 0.35 -2.65 -9.42
CA ILE A 51 0.78 -1.57 -8.54
C ILE A 51 -0.21 -0.41 -8.69
N PRO A 52 -1.01 -0.11 -7.65
CA PRO A 52 -1.93 1.03 -7.68
C PRO A 52 -1.14 2.36 -7.65
N PRO A 53 -1.79 3.50 -7.97
CA PRO A 53 -1.16 4.81 -7.86
C PRO A 53 -0.56 5.05 -6.47
N SER A 54 0.68 5.54 -6.44
CA SER A 54 1.36 5.92 -5.20
C SER A 54 0.66 7.10 -4.52
N GLY A 55 0.78 7.17 -3.20
CA GLY A 55 0.32 8.31 -2.42
C GLY A 55 1.31 8.71 -1.33
N ASN A 56 0.95 9.70 -0.52
CA ASN A 56 1.79 10.13 0.59
C ASN A 56 1.64 9.14 1.74
N LEU A 57 2.68 8.33 1.97
CA LEU A 57 2.68 7.36 3.07
C LEU A 57 2.89 8.08 4.40
N TYR A 58 1.99 7.80 5.33
CA TYR A 58 1.98 8.33 6.67
C TYR A 58 1.87 7.20 7.68
N ARG A 59 2.60 7.31 8.79
CA ARG A 59 2.53 6.35 9.90
C ARG A 59 1.58 6.90 10.96
N VAL A 60 0.46 6.21 11.14
CA VAL A 60 -0.60 6.56 12.07
C VAL A 60 -0.06 6.67 13.49
N GLN A 61 -0.40 7.77 14.16
CA GLN A 61 -0.11 8.05 15.56
C GLN A 61 -1.30 7.67 16.46
N GLY A 62 -1.05 7.60 17.77
CA GLY A 62 -2.10 7.38 18.75
C GLY A 62 -3.14 8.51 18.76
N GLY A 63 -4.43 8.16 18.78
CA GLY A 63 -5.54 9.11 18.88
C GLY A 63 -6.04 9.68 17.55
N GLU A 64 -5.41 9.35 16.43
CA GLU A 64 -5.85 9.80 15.11
C GLU A 64 -7.07 9.03 14.62
N SER A 65 -7.90 9.71 13.81
CA SER A 65 -9.08 9.12 13.18
C SER A 65 -8.96 9.12 11.66
N ARG A 66 -9.73 8.24 11.00
CA ARG A 66 -9.80 8.16 9.54
C ARG A 66 -10.20 9.50 8.91
N ALA A 67 -11.14 10.22 9.55
CA ALA A 67 -11.59 11.53 9.11
C ALA A 67 -10.52 12.61 9.30
N MET A 68 -9.75 12.56 10.39
CA MET A 68 -8.63 13.49 10.61
C MET A 68 -7.54 13.32 9.53
N LEU A 69 -7.24 12.08 9.14
CA LEU A 69 -6.16 11.77 8.21
C LEU A 69 -6.51 12.02 6.74
N CYS A 70 -7.75 11.74 6.32
CA CYS A 70 -8.15 11.84 4.91
C CYS A 70 -9.34 12.80 4.67
N GLY A 71 -9.75 13.57 5.66
CA GLY A 71 -10.92 14.46 5.60
C GLY A 71 -12.28 13.73 5.66
N SER A 72 -12.33 12.42 5.44
CA SER A 72 -13.51 11.57 5.70
C SER A 72 -13.11 10.10 5.87
N ALA A 73 -13.98 9.33 6.55
CA ALA A 73 -13.76 7.90 6.74
C ALA A 73 -13.87 7.11 5.42
N GLU A 74 -14.75 7.55 4.53
CA GLU A 74 -14.96 6.97 3.20
C GLU A 74 -13.75 7.24 2.31
N ARG A 75 -13.20 8.47 2.35
CA ARG A 75 -11.98 8.79 1.59
C ARG A 75 -10.79 7.99 2.09
N PHE A 76 -10.69 7.79 3.41
CA PHE A 76 -9.67 6.92 3.99
C PHE A 76 -9.79 5.49 3.44
N GLU A 77 -10.99 4.90 3.48
CA GLU A 77 -11.24 3.54 2.99
C GLU A 77 -10.92 3.41 1.49
N ALA A 78 -11.34 4.38 0.69
CA ALA A 78 -11.06 4.41 -0.74
C ALA A 78 -9.55 4.49 -1.06
N ARG A 79 -8.78 5.26 -0.29
CA ARG A 79 -7.32 5.39 -0.47
C ARG A 79 -6.54 4.18 0.06
N ASN A 80 -7.03 3.53 1.11
CA ASN A 80 -6.25 2.54 1.87
C ASN A 80 -6.72 1.09 1.71
N GLY A 81 -7.91 0.87 1.13
CA GLY A 81 -8.51 -0.46 1.01
C GLY A 81 -8.87 -1.08 2.36
N THR A 82 -9.07 -0.26 3.41
CA THR A 82 -9.39 -0.76 4.75
C THR A 82 -10.15 0.26 5.60
N ARG A 83 -10.98 -0.26 6.51
CA ARG A 83 -11.61 0.50 7.60
C ARG A 83 -10.82 0.44 8.91
N CYS A 84 -9.89 -0.50 9.04
CA CYS A 84 -9.08 -0.67 10.23
C CYS A 84 -8.03 0.44 10.29
N LEU A 85 -7.93 1.08 11.46
CA LEU A 85 -6.94 2.10 11.76
C LEU A 85 -6.34 1.79 13.14
N TYR A 86 -5.03 1.66 13.22
CA TYR A 86 -4.31 1.46 14.48
C TYR A 86 -2.96 2.19 14.48
N PRO A 87 -2.43 2.56 15.66
CA PRO A 87 -1.13 3.22 15.75
C PRO A 87 -0.01 2.38 15.12
N GLY A 88 0.88 3.05 14.39
CA GLY A 88 2.00 2.42 13.68
C GLY A 88 1.67 1.87 12.29
N GLN A 89 0.39 1.87 11.89
CA GLN A 89 -0.03 1.48 10.54
C GLN A 89 0.46 2.48 9.50
N GLU A 90 0.95 2.01 8.35
CA GLU A 90 1.21 2.85 7.18
C GLU A 90 -0.09 3.03 6.38
N VAL A 91 -0.46 4.29 6.11
CA VAL A 91 -1.65 4.71 5.38
C VAL A 91 -1.30 5.76 4.33
N ILE A 92 -2.11 5.89 3.29
CA ILE A 92 -2.06 6.98 2.33
C ILE A 92 -2.97 8.10 2.83
N ILE A 93 -2.41 9.30 3.01
CA ILE A 93 -3.16 10.54 3.29
C ILE A 93 -3.31 11.39 2.04
#